data_AF-A0A420F1L5-F1
#
_entry.id   AF-A0A420F1L5-F1
#
_cell.length_a   1.000
_cell.length_b   1.000
_cell.length_c   1.000
_cell.angle_alpha   90.00
_cell.angle_beta   90.00
_cell.angle_gamma   90.00
#
_symmetry.space_group_name_H-M   'P 1'
#
loop_
_entity.id
_entity.type
_entity.pdbx_description
1 polymer ?
#
loop_
_entity_poly.entity_id
_entity_poly.type
_entity_poly.pdbx_seq_one_letter_code
_entity_poly.pdbx_strand_id
1 'polypeptide(L)'
;MQSPLTDVNGSDPPDGARSTAADGRRERWAGHREQRRQHLLGAAVQALLRHGPEVDMDEVAATAGVSKPVLYRYFADKSDLWLAVSELVAARVVDAIAPAIERVREERGLVEATIDAYLGVIESEPALYRFLMQSGHAGIHQVIAGTGRQVAAGLARVIGDRLRALGLDAGPAEPWAYGLVGFVQAVGDWWTEHGQPIRRAALTEYLTTLLWSGIEGVRRSADLPRELTRAHERITP
;
A
#
# COMPACT_ATOMS: atom_id res chain seq x y z
N MET A 1 35.27 -63.46 -47.70
CA MET A 1 35.36 -63.45 -46.23
C MET A 1 35.91 -62.11 -45.77
N GLN A 2 35.03 -61.12 -45.56
CA GLN A 2 35.34 -59.86 -44.87
C GLN A 2 34.08 -59.39 -44.13
N SER A 3 34.23 -59.17 -42.83
CA SER A 3 33.40 -58.42 -41.87
C SER A 3 34.32 -58.10 -40.68
N PRO A 4 34.05 -57.11 -39.81
CA PRO A 4 33.27 -55.87 -39.96
C PRO A 4 33.96 -54.63 -39.31
N LEU A 5 33.45 -53.42 -39.53
CA LEU A 5 33.53 -52.31 -38.55
C LEU A 5 32.48 -51.26 -38.90
N THR A 6 31.39 -51.26 -38.14
CA THR A 6 30.36 -50.21 -38.16
C THR A 6 30.43 -49.52 -36.80
N ASP A 7 31.00 -48.32 -36.76
CA ASP A 7 30.93 -47.45 -35.59
C ASP A 7 29.53 -46.82 -35.53
N VAL A 8 28.78 -47.16 -34.48
CA VAL A 8 27.52 -46.51 -34.11
C VAL A 8 27.83 -45.65 -32.89
N ASN A 9 28.08 -44.36 -33.09
CA ASN A 9 28.11 -43.42 -31.98
C ASN A 9 27.56 -42.06 -32.41
N GLY A 10 26.22 -41.96 -32.44
CA GLY A 10 25.51 -40.68 -32.44
C GLY A 10 24.97 -40.44 -31.03
N SER A 11 25.73 -39.73 -30.21
CA SER A 11 25.31 -39.33 -28.87
C SER A 11 24.31 -38.18 -28.98
N ASP A 12 23.04 -38.42 -28.68
CA ASP A 12 22.07 -37.37 -28.43
C ASP A 12 22.49 -36.56 -27.18
N PRO A 13 22.44 -35.22 -27.20
CA PRO A 13 22.78 -34.41 -26.03
C PRO A 13 21.70 -34.56 -24.95
N PRO A 14 22.09 -34.47 -23.65
CA PRO A 14 21.18 -34.71 -22.54
C PRO A 14 20.06 -33.66 -22.48
N ASP A 15 18.84 -34.15 -22.28
CA ASP A 15 17.58 -33.39 -22.37
C ASP A 15 17.44 -32.23 -21.34
N GLY A 16 18.30 -32.20 -20.32
CA GLY A 16 18.31 -31.17 -19.28
C GLY A 16 18.85 -29.79 -19.71
N ALA A 17 19.66 -29.71 -20.77
CA ALA A 17 20.24 -28.44 -21.23
C ALA A 17 19.24 -27.56 -22.01
N ARG A 18 18.18 -28.16 -22.58
CA ARG A 18 17.13 -27.45 -23.32
C ARG A 18 16.08 -26.81 -22.41
N SER A 19 15.83 -27.40 -21.23
CA SER A 19 14.88 -26.87 -20.22
C SER A 19 15.38 -25.58 -19.56
N THR A 20 16.63 -25.59 -19.09
CA THR A 20 17.25 -24.45 -18.38
C THR A 20 17.40 -23.20 -19.27
N ALA A 21 17.66 -23.38 -20.57
CA ALA A 21 17.72 -22.28 -21.54
C ALA A 21 16.34 -21.74 -21.97
N ALA A 22 15.28 -22.56 -21.87
CA ALA A 22 13.91 -22.12 -22.10
C ALA A 22 13.37 -21.31 -20.91
N ASP A 23 13.70 -21.74 -19.69
CA ASP A 23 13.33 -21.04 -18.45
C ASP A 23 14.03 -19.68 -18.33
N GLY A 24 15.34 -19.62 -18.60
CA GLY A 24 16.08 -18.35 -18.60
C GLY A 24 15.61 -17.35 -19.66
N ARG A 25 15.01 -17.79 -20.77
CA ARG A 25 14.32 -16.90 -21.72
C ARG A 25 12.98 -16.45 -21.16
N ARG A 26 12.13 -17.35 -20.67
CA ARG A 26 10.83 -16.99 -20.11
C ARG A 26 10.95 -15.96 -18.99
N GLU A 27 11.94 -16.13 -18.12
CA GLU A 27 12.21 -15.25 -16.99
C GLU A 27 12.72 -13.87 -17.44
N ARG A 28 13.64 -13.81 -18.42
CA ARG A 28 14.08 -12.53 -19.05
C ARG A 28 12.93 -11.80 -19.74
N TRP A 29 12.09 -12.53 -20.47
CA TRP A 29 10.93 -11.95 -21.16
C TRP A 29 9.86 -11.47 -20.17
N ALA A 30 9.66 -12.17 -19.06
CA ALA A 30 8.81 -11.73 -17.96
C ALA A 30 9.36 -10.44 -17.31
N GLY A 31 10.66 -10.40 -17.02
CA GLY A 31 11.33 -9.21 -16.48
C GLY A 31 11.24 -8.00 -17.43
N HIS A 32 11.42 -8.21 -18.73
CA HIS A 32 11.27 -7.15 -19.73
C HIS A 32 9.81 -6.65 -19.83
N ARG A 33 8.82 -7.56 -19.72
CA ARG A 33 7.41 -7.17 -19.69
C ARG A 33 7.07 -6.35 -18.46
N GLU A 34 7.59 -6.73 -17.30
CA GLU A 34 7.33 -6.02 -16.05
C GLU A 34 7.96 -4.63 -16.06
N GLN A 35 9.23 -4.51 -16.50
CA GLN A 35 9.86 -3.20 -16.70
C GLN A 35 9.07 -2.31 -17.66
N ARG A 36 8.53 -2.89 -18.73
CA ARG A 36 7.70 -2.14 -19.67
C ARG A 36 6.38 -1.71 -19.06
N ARG A 37 5.72 -2.59 -18.30
CA ARG A 37 4.49 -2.26 -17.55
C ARG A 37 4.73 -1.11 -16.57
N GLN A 38 5.83 -1.15 -15.80
CA GLN A 38 6.20 -0.09 -14.86
C GLN A 38 6.48 1.25 -15.55
N HIS A 39 7.16 1.22 -16.71
CA HIS A 39 7.37 2.43 -17.51
C HIS A 39 6.06 3.05 -17.98
N LEU A 40 5.12 2.24 -18.50
CA LEU A 40 3.80 2.72 -18.92
C LEU A 40 2.99 3.25 -17.74
N LEU A 41 3.08 2.61 -16.58
CA LEU A 41 2.43 3.05 -15.36
C LEU A 41 2.97 4.40 -14.88
N GLY A 42 4.30 4.58 -14.91
CA GLY A 42 4.93 5.86 -14.61
C GLY A 42 4.48 6.96 -15.57
N ALA A 43 4.37 6.67 -16.86
CA ALA A 43 3.84 7.61 -17.84
C ALA A 43 2.37 7.96 -17.59
N ALA A 44 1.55 7.00 -17.17
CA ALA A 44 0.16 7.26 -16.80
C ALA A 44 0.04 8.19 -15.59
N VAL A 45 0.89 8.01 -14.57
CA VAL A 45 0.98 8.95 -13.44
C VAL A 45 1.39 10.35 -13.92
N GLN A 46 2.39 10.46 -14.79
CA GLN A 46 2.79 11.76 -15.34
C GLN A 46 1.69 12.43 -16.16
N ALA A 47 0.96 11.66 -16.95
CA ALA A 47 -0.18 12.15 -17.72
C ALA A 47 -1.28 12.65 -16.79
N LEU A 48 -1.62 11.89 -15.75
CA LEU A 48 -2.60 12.28 -14.72
C LEU A 48 -2.19 13.57 -14.00
N LEU A 49 -0.92 13.72 -13.62
CA LEU A 49 -0.42 14.93 -12.95
C LEU A 49 -0.47 16.16 -13.87
N ARG A 50 -0.31 15.98 -15.18
CA ARG A 50 -0.31 17.07 -16.16
C ARG A 50 -1.71 17.46 -16.64
N HIS A 51 -2.55 16.48 -16.92
CA HIS A 51 -3.84 16.65 -17.58
C HIS A 51 -5.03 16.58 -16.61
N GLY A 52 -4.79 16.14 -15.36
CA GLY A 52 -5.83 15.96 -14.36
C GLY A 52 -6.62 14.65 -14.54
N PRO A 53 -7.69 14.45 -13.73
CA PRO A 53 -8.42 13.18 -13.65
C PRO A 53 -9.13 12.77 -14.94
N GLU A 54 -9.39 13.71 -15.85
CA GLU A 54 -10.05 13.45 -17.14
C GLU A 54 -9.14 12.78 -18.17
N VAL A 55 -7.83 12.69 -17.90
CA VAL A 55 -6.81 12.20 -18.83
C VAL A 55 -7.22 10.91 -19.56
N ASP A 56 -7.09 10.89 -20.87
CA ASP A 56 -7.52 9.75 -21.68
C ASP A 56 -6.37 8.80 -22.06
N MET A 57 -6.72 7.67 -22.70
CA MET A 57 -5.72 6.68 -23.12
C MET A 57 -4.78 7.18 -24.22
N ASP A 58 -5.21 8.17 -25.01
CA ASP A 58 -4.38 8.75 -26.08
C ASP A 58 -3.30 9.67 -25.49
N GLU A 59 -3.66 10.48 -24.49
CA GLU A 59 -2.73 11.32 -23.73
C GLU A 59 -1.72 10.49 -22.94
N VAL A 60 -2.15 9.37 -22.35
CA VAL A 60 -1.23 8.42 -21.68
C VAL A 60 -0.26 7.81 -22.69
N ALA A 61 -0.75 7.34 -23.85
CA ALA A 61 0.10 6.75 -24.89
C ALA A 61 1.11 7.77 -25.43
N ALA A 62 0.68 9.02 -25.65
CA ALA A 62 1.54 10.13 -26.06
C ALA A 62 2.61 10.43 -25.00
N THR A 63 2.24 10.47 -23.71
CA THR A 63 3.17 10.69 -22.59
C THR A 63 4.19 9.57 -22.47
N ALA A 64 3.78 8.33 -22.75
CA ALA A 64 4.65 7.16 -22.76
C ALA A 64 5.53 7.03 -24.02
N GLY A 65 5.28 7.84 -25.06
CA GLY A 65 5.95 7.69 -26.36
C GLY A 65 5.67 6.35 -27.04
N VAL A 66 4.46 5.79 -26.86
CA VAL A 66 4.04 4.52 -27.46
C VAL A 66 2.76 4.69 -28.26
N SER A 67 2.47 3.74 -29.14
CA SER A 67 1.17 3.70 -29.82
C SER A 67 0.08 3.18 -28.88
N LYS A 68 -1.16 3.63 -29.11
CA LYS A 68 -2.34 3.18 -28.37
C LYS A 68 -2.48 1.64 -28.31
N PRO A 69 -2.27 0.87 -29.42
CA PRO A 69 -2.29 -0.59 -29.37
C PRO A 69 -1.20 -1.20 -28.45
N VAL A 70 -0.04 -0.55 -28.31
CA VAL A 70 1.00 -1.02 -27.39
C VAL A 70 0.55 -0.85 -25.94
N LEU A 71 -0.11 0.25 -25.60
CA LEU A 71 -0.65 0.48 -24.25
C LEU A 71 -1.72 -0.58 -23.92
N TYR A 72 -2.64 -0.86 -24.84
CA TYR A 72 -3.70 -1.87 -24.66
C TYR A 72 -3.20 -3.32 -24.51
N ARG A 73 -1.94 -3.62 -24.88
CA ARG A 73 -1.34 -4.93 -24.62
C ARG A 73 -1.01 -5.16 -23.13
N TYR A 74 -0.92 -4.08 -22.35
CA TYR A 74 -0.58 -4.13 -20.92
C TYR A 74 -1.76 -3.78 -20.02
N PHE A 75 -2.71 -3.00 -20.51
CA PHE A 75 -3.90 -2.60 -19.78
C PHE A 75 -5.13 -2.78 -20.66
N ALA A 76 -6.10 -3.58 -20.20
CA ALA A 76 -7.27 -3.93 -21.00
C ALA A 76 -8.10 -2.69 -21.34
N ASP A 77 -8.21 -1.75 -20.40
CA ASP A 77 -8.92 -0.49 -20.56
C ASP A 77 -8.39 0.59 -19.61
N LYS A 78 -9.05 1.76 -19.64
CA LYS A 78 -8.74 2.90 -18.76
C LYS A 78 -8.90 2.54 -17.28
N SER A 79 -9.87 1.69 -16.92
CA SER A 79 -10.11 1.27 -15.54
C SER A 79 -9.00 0.38 -15.01
N ASP A 80 -8.53 -0.59 -15.80
CA ASP A 80 -7.41 -1.47 -15.47
C ASP A 80 -6.11 -0.68 -15.27
N LEU A 81 -5.86 0.32 -16.12
CA LEU A 81 -4.74 1.24 -15.93
C LEU A 81 -4.85 2.01 -14.61
N TRP A 82 -6.02 2.57 -14.30
CA TRP A 82 -6.19 3.34 -13.06
C TRP A 82 -6.19 2.48 -11.80
N LEU A 83 -6.67 1.25 -11.88
CA LEU A 83 -6.54 0.28 -10.81
C LEU A 83 -5.05 0.03 -10.52
N ALA A 84 -4.24 -0.21 -11.55
CA ALA A 84 -2.79 -0.37 -11.40
C ALA A 84 -2.11 0.89 -10.85
N VAL A 85 -2.55 2.09 -11.24
CA VAL A 85 -2.06 3.35 -10.67
C VAL A 85 -2.42 3.44 -9.18
N SER A 86 -3.62 2.99 -8.81
CA SER A 86 -4.08 2.98 -7.42
C SER A 86 -3.29 2.02 -6.55
N GLU A 87 -2.98 0.83 -7.05
CA GLU A 87 -2.11 -0.14 -6.39
C GLU A 87 -0.70 0.42 -6.15
N LEU A 88 -0.14 1.13 -7.13
CA LEU A 88 1.16 1.78 -6.99
C LEU A 88 1.17 2.83 -5.87
N VAL A 89 0.11 3.64 -5.77
CA VAL A 89 0.03 4.69 -4.75
C VAL A 89 -0.21 4.10 -3.37
N ALA A 90 -1.10 3.11 -3.26
CA ALA A 90 -1.30 2.33 -2.05
C ALA A 90 0.03 1.73 -1.55
N ALA A 91 0.82 1.13 -2.44
CA ALA A 91 2.14 0.60 -2.11
C ALA A 91 3.07 1.69 -1.57
N ARG A 92 3.11 2.88 -2.20
CA ARG A 92 3.91 4.02 -1.69
C ARG A 92 3.51 4.46 -0.28
N VAL A 93 2.22 4.43 0.05
CA VAL A 93 1.75 4.74 1.41
C VAL A 93 2.29 3.71 2.40
N VAL A 94 2.21 2.42 2.06
CA VAL A 94 2.75 1.34 2.91
C VAL A 94 4.26 1.48 3.07
N ASP A 95 4.99 1.71 1.98
CA ASP A 95 6.45 1.86 1.96
C ASP A 95 6.93 3.09 2.74
N ALA A 96 6.12 4.15 2.79
CA ALA A 96 6.41 5.35 3.58
C ALA A 96 6.19 5.10 5.09
N ILE A 97 5.16 4.34 5.46
CA ILE A 97 4.77 4.09 6.86
C ILE A 97 5.64 3.00 7.49
N ALA A 98 5.95 1.91 6.77
CA ALA A 98 6.64 0.75 7.33
C ALA A 98 7.96 1.10 8.06
N PRO A 99 8.84 1.97 7.53
CA PRO A 99 10.08 2.32 8.21
C PRO A 99 9.87 3.16 9.48
N ALA A 100 8.77 3.92 9.58
CA ALA A 100 8.42 4.66 10.80
C ALA A 100 8.08 3.68 11.94
N ILE A 101 7.41 2.58 11.60
CA ILE A 101 7.05 1.50 12.54
C ILE A 101 8.28 0.77 13.09
N GLU A 102 9.29 0.53 12.26
CA GLU A 102 10.46 -0.25 12.66
C GLU A 102 11.49 0.54 13.50
N ARG A 103 11.57 1.86 13.31
CA ARG A 103 12.69 2.67 13.83
C ARG A 103 12.40 3.33 15.17
N VAL A 104 11.15 3.68 15.45
CA VAL A 104 10.83 4.50 16.62
C VAL A 104 10.53 3.63 17.84
N ARG A 105 11.32 3.82 18.90
CA ARG A 105 11.20 3.08 20.17
C ARG A 105 10.19 3.71 21.13
N GLU A 106 9.98 5.02 21.00
CA GLU A 106 9.05 5.78 21.84
C GLU A 106 7.63 5.70 21.26
N GLU A 107 6.65 5.35 22.09
CA GLU A 107 5.27 5.12 21.69
C GLU A 107 4.62 6.36 21.05
N ARG A 108 4.86 7.57 21.59
CA ARG A 108 4.35 8.82 21.01
C ARG A 108 5.04 9.15 19.68
N GLY A 109 6.37 9.03 19.63
CA GLY A 109 7.14 9.31 18.42
C GLY A 109 6.78 8.38 17.26
N LEU A 110 6.38 7.14 17.55
CA LEU A 110 5.89 6.20 16.55
C LEU A 110 4.59 6.69 15.90
N VAL A 111 3.63 7.16 16.72
CA VAL A 111 2.37 7.73 16.24
C VAL A 111 2.65 8.95 15.37
N GLU A 112 3.51 9.85 15.85
CA GLU A 112 3.92 11.07 15.14
C GLU A 112 4.54 10.75 13.77
N ALA A 113 5.56 9.88 13.75
CA ALA A 113 6.27 9.53 12.52
C ALA A 113 5.36 8.83 11.49
N THR A 114 4.41 8.02 11.96
CA THR A 114 3.45 7.34 11.09
C THR A 114 2.48 8.32 10.44
N ILE A 115 1.93 9.26 11.22
CA ILE A 115 1.04 10.32 10.72
C ILE A 115 1.80 11.21 9.75
N ASP A 116 3.02 11.63 10.11
CA ASP A 116 3.84 12.51 9.30
C ASP A 116 4.20 11.89 7.94
N ALA A 117 4.54 10.60 7.94
CA ALA A 117 4.83 9.85 6.72
C ALA A 117 3.61 9.76 5.80
N TYR A 118 2.44 9.43 6.35
CA TYR A 118 1.19 9.37 5.59
C TYR A 118 0.82 10.74 4.99
N LEU A 119 0.81 11.80 5.80
CA LEU A 119 0.53 13.16 5.33
C LEU A 119 1.60 13.63 4.33
N GLY A 120 2.84 13.17 4.45
CA GLY A 120 3.93 13.46 3.51
C GLY A 120 3.67 12.88 2.11
N VAL A 121 3.09 11.68 2.03
CA VAL A 121 2.67 11.10 0.75
C VAL A 121 1.58 11.97 0.11
N ILE A 122 0.59 12.40 0.88
CA ILE A 122 -0.47 13.32 0.39
C ILE A 122 0.12 14.64 -0.08
N GLU A 123 1.01 15.26 0.71
CA GLU A 123 1.65 16.54 0.39
C GLU A 123 2.49 16.47 -0.88
N SER A 124 3.18 15.35 -1.10
CA SER A 124 4.05 15.16 -2.27
C SER A 124 3.28 15.09 -3.60
N GLU A 125 2.09 14.47 -3.60
CA GLU A 125 1.30 14.23 -4.81
C GLU A 125 -0.21 14.44 -4.58
N PRO A 126 -0.69 15.67 -4.27
CA PRO A 126 -2.08 15.89 -3.87
C PRO A 126 -3.09 15.58 -4.98
N ALA A 127 -2.69 15.75 -6.24
CA ALA A 127 -3.53 15.43 -7.40
C ALA A 127 -3.79 13.93 -7.52
N LEU A 128 -2.77 13.12 -7.23
CA LEU A 128 -2.85 11.67 -7.26
C LEU A 128 -3.71 11.14 -6.11
N TYR A 129 -3.58 11.72 -4.91
CA TYR A 129 -4.46 11.40 -3.79
C TYR A 129 -5.94 11.74 -4.08
N ARG A 130 -6.20 12.96 -4.60
CA ARG A 130 -7.55 13.38 -5.00
C ARG A 130 -8.17 12.44 -6.02
N PHE A 131 -7.39 12.05 -7.04
CA PHE A 131 -7.83 11.09 -8.04
C PHE A 131 -8.32 9.77 -7.41
N LEU A 132 -7.59 9.25 -6.42
CA LEU A 132 -7.96 8.00 -5.74
C LEU A 132 -9.24 8.14 -4.92
N MET A 133 -9.38 9.24 -4.17
CA MET A 133 -10.54 9.44 -3.31
C MET A 133 -11.81 9.78 -4.08
N GLN A 134 -11.69 10.45 -5.23
CA GLN A 134 -12.82 10.84 -6.08
C GLN A 134 -13.19 9.78 -7.13
N SER A 135 -12.41 8.72 -7.24
CA SER A 135 -12.68 7.66 -8.22
C SER A 135 -13.95 6.90 -7.85
N GLY A 136 -14.95 6.90 -8.73
CA GLY A 136 -16.16 6.08 -8.59
C GLY A 136 -15.94 4.58 -8.87
N HIS A 137 -14.70 4.14 -9.10
CA HIS A 137 -14.39 2.76 -9.47
C HIS A 137 -14.28 1.86 -8.23
N ALA A 138 -15.17 0.87 -8.11
CA ALA A 138 -15.22 -0.03 -6.97
C ALA A 138 -13.88 -0.74 -6.66
N GLY A 139 -13.11 -1.10 -7.67
CA GLY A 139 -11.78 -1.71 -7.49
C GLY A 139 -10.79 -0.79 -6.78
N ILE A 140 -10.84 0.52 -7.04
CA ILE A 140 -9.94 1.50 -6.41
C ILE A 140 -10.28 1.66 -4.93
N HIS A 141 -11.57 1.74 -4.59
CA HIS A 141 -12.01 1.72 -3.19
C HIS A 141 -11.58 0.45 -2.45
N GLN A 142 -11.59 -0.72 -3.11
CA GLN A 142 -11.11 -1.96 -2.51
C GLN A 142 -9.61 -1.94 -2.22
N VAL A 143 -8.80 -1.35 -3.12
CA VAL A 143 -7.36 -1.17 -2.91
C VAL A 143 -7.08 -0.26 -1.72
N ILE A 144 -7.76 0.89 -1.63
CA ILE A 144 -7.61 1.84 -0.51
C ILE A 144 -8.02 1.18 0.80
N ALA A 145 -9.20 0.55 0.84
CA ALA A 145 -9.70 -0.13 2.02
C ALA A 145 -8.79 -1.31 2.42
N GLY A 146 -8.27 -2.06 1.45
CA GLY A 146 -7.31 -3.14 1.68
C GLY A 146 -6.02 -2.64 2.31
N THR A 147 -5.50 -1.52 1.81
CA THR A 147 -4.31 -0.87 2.34
C THR A 147 -4.51 -0.38 3.77
N GLY A 148 -5.65 0.27 4.04
CA GLY A 148 -6.02 0.68 5.40
C GLY A 148 -6.10 -0.51 6.37
N ARG A 149 -6.71 -1.63 5.93
CA ARG A 149 -6.75 -2.88 6.72
C ARG A 149 -5.37 -3.45 6.99
N GLN A 150 -4.48 -3.44 6.00
CA GLN A 150 -3.11 -3.92 6.16
C GLN A 150 -2.33 -3.09 7.19
N VAL A 151 -2.43 -1.75 7.11
CA VAL A 151 -1.81 -0.84 8.09
C VAL A 151 -2.41 -1.06 9.48
N ALA A 152 -3.74 -1.17 9.59
CA ALA A 152 -4.42 -1.44 10.86
C ALA A 152 -3.99 -2.79 11.47
N ALA A 153 -3.85 -3.84 10.67
CA ALA A 153 -3.38 -5.14 11.16
C ALA A 153 -1.93 -5.08 11.68
N GLY A 154 -1.05 -4.34 11.01
CA GLY A 154 0.31 -4.09 11.47
C GLY A 154 0.33 -3.35 12.81
N LEU A 155 -0.46 -2.28 12.92
CA LEU A 155 -0.58 -1.48 14.14
C LEU A 155 -1.21 -2.28 15.30
N ALA A 156 -2.24 -3.08 15.03
CA ALA A 156 -2.87 -3.95 16.02
C ALA A 156 -1.88 -4.95 16.62
N ARG A 157 -0.96 -5.49 15.81
CA ARG A 157 0.10 -6.37 16.29
C ARG A 157 1.04 -5.63 17.24
N VAL A 158 1.50 -4.44 16.87
CA VAL A 158 2.37 -3.60 17.71
C VAL A 158 1.70 -3.24 19.05
N ILE A 159 0.45 -2.76 19.01
CA ILE A 159 -0.31 -2.41 20.22
C ILE A 159 -0.52 -3.65 21.09
N GLY A 160 -0.95 -4.77 20.50
CA GLY A 160 -1.23 -6.01 21.22
C GLY A 160 0.02 -6.61 21.87
N ASP A 161 1.17 -6.62 21.19
CA ASP A 161 2.44 -7.08 21.75
C ASP A 161 2.87 -6.22 22.94
N ARG A 162 2.63 -4.91 22.85
CA ARG A 162 2.95 -3.98 23.94
C ARG A 162 2.04 -4.17 25.16
N LEU A 163 0.72 -4.29 24.95
CA LEU A 163 -0.23 -4.56 26.04
C LEU A 163 0.11 -5.87 26.76
N ARG A 164 0.41 -6.93 26.01
CA ARG A 164 0.85 -8.22 26.56
C ARG A 164 2.14 -8.10 27.37
N ALA A 165 3.14 -7.36 26.86
CA ALA A 165 4.39 -7.13 27.57
C ALA A 165 4.21 -6.39 28.91
N LEU A 166 3.14 -5.61 29.06
CA LEU A 166 2.74 -4.93 30.30
C LEU A 166 1.81 -5.78 31.19
N GLY A 167 1.46 -6.99 30.77
CA GLY A 167 0.51 -7.86 31.48
C GLY A 167 -0.96 -7.40 31.38
N LEU A 168 -1.29 -6.56 30.41
CA LEU A 168 -2.63 -6.04 30.16
C LEU A 168 -3.41 -6.89 29.13
N ASP A 169 -4.73 -6.75 29.12
CA ASP A 169 -5.59 -7.33 28.08
C ASP A 169 -5.31 -6.66 26.72
N ALA A 170 -5.11 -7.49 25.68
CA ALA A 170 -4.86 -7.07 24.31
C ALA A 170 -6.12 -7.07 23.43
N GLY A 171 -7.28 -7.45 23.97
CA GLY A 171 -8.59 -7.39 23.30
C GLY A 171 -8.88 -6.07 22.55
N PRO A 172 -8.54 -4.88 23.06
CA PRO A 172 -8.82 -3.64 22.36
C PRO A 172 -7.85 -3.31 21.20
N ALA A 173 -6.76 -4.05 21.03
CA ALA A 173 -5.70 -3.69 20.08
C ALA A 173 -6.19 -3.58 18.63
N GLU A 174 -7.01 -4.54 18.20
CA GLU A 174 -7.57 -4.56 16.83
C GLU A 174 -8.56 -3.40 16.60
N PRO A 175 -9.67 -3.27 17.36
CA PRO A 175 -10.61 -2.17 17.12
C PRO A 175 -9.97 -0.77 17.27
N TRP A 176 -9.00 -0.60 18.17
CA TRP A 176 -8.24 0.65 18.27
C TRP A 176 -7.43 0.93 17.01
N ALA A 177 -6.70 -0.06 16.49
CA ALA A 177 -5.90 0.14 15.29
C ALA A 177 -6.77 0.54 14.08
N TYR A 178 -7.91 -0.11 13.89
CA TYR A 178 -8.87 0.26 12.84
C TYR A 178 -9.43 1.67 13.03
N GLY A 179 -9.80 2.04 14.26
CA GLY A 179 -10.29 3.38 14.57
C GLY A 179 -9.25 4.47 14.33
N LEU A 180 -7.99 4.24 14.73
CA LEU A 180 -6.89 5.17 14.53
C LEU A 180 -6.58 5.39 13.05
N VAL A 181 -6.50 4.30 12.27
CA VAL A 181 -6.28 4.39 10.81
C VAL A 181 -7.43 5.14 10.13
N GLY A 182 -8.68 4.78 10.44
CA GLY A 182 -9.84 5.45 9.88
C GLY A 182 -9.91 6.94 10.23
N PHE A 183 -9.57 7.31 11.47
CA PHE A 183 -9.49 8.70 11.88
C PHE A 183 -8.45 9.50 11.09
N VAL A 184 -7.23 8.98 10.98
CA VAL A 184 -6.15 9.65 10.24
C VAL A 184 -6.49 9.76 8.76
N GLN A 185 -7.12 8.74 8.16
CA GLN A 185 -7.60 8.78 6.78
C GLN A 185 -8.65 9.88 6.59
N ALA A 186 -9.68 9.94 7.44
CA ALA A 186 -10.73 10.94 7.35
C ALA A 186 -10.19 12.37 7.47
N VAL A 187 -9.17 12.59 8.31
CA VAL A 187 -8.51 13.89 8.42
C VAL A 187 -7.65 14.20 7.19
N GLY A 188 -6.94 13.21 6.63
CA GLY A 188 -6.18 13.35 5.39
C GLY A 188 -7.06 13.73 4.20
N ASP A 189 -8.25 13.13 4.12
CA ASP A 189 -9.28 13.46 3.13
C ASP A 189 -9.74 14.91 3.29
N TRP A 190 -10.18 15.28 4.49
CA TRP A 190 -10.57 16.66 4.80
C TRP A 190 -9.47 17.67 4.46
N TRP A 191 -8.23 17.39 4.85
CA TRP A 191 -7.09 18.26 4.63
C TRP A 191 -6.85 18.49 3.14
N THR A 192 -7.01 17.45 2.32
CA THR A 192 -6.82 17.54 0.86
C THR A 192 -7.98 18.26 0.18
N GLU A 193 -9.22 17.96 0.55
CA GLU A 193 -10.43 18.60 -0.02
C GLU A 193 -10.46 20.11 0.19
N HIS A 194 -9.90 20.59 1.30
CA HIS A 194 -9.88 22.01 1.66
C HIS A 194 -8.61 22.74 1.18
N GLY A 195 -7.80 22.12 0.32
CA GLY A 195 -6.60 22.74 -0.23
C GLY A 195 -5.46 22.90 0.78
N GLN A 196 -5.34 21.95 1.72
CA GLN A 196 -4.29 21.87 2.72
C GLN A 196 -4.14 23.15 3.57
N PRO A 197 -5.22 23.59 4.27
CA PRO A 197 -5.24 24.88 4.97
C PRO A 197 -4.30 24.95 6.18
N ILE A 198 -3.85 23.81 6.68
CA ILE A 198 -2.93 23.66 7.82
C ILE A 198 -1.62 23.08 7.30
N ARG A 199 -0.47 23.58 7.78
CA ARG A 199 0.83 22.98 7.42
C ARG A 199 0.92 21.54 7.93
N ARG A 200 1.52 20.65 7.15
CA ARG A 200 1.69 19.22 7.50
C ARG A 200 2.20 19.03 8.92
N ALA A 201 3.31 19.68 9.29
CA ALA A 201 3.88 19.57 10.63
C ALA A 201 2.91 19.96 11.77
N ALA A 202 2.09 21.00 11.57
CA ALA A 202 1.10 21.41 12.57
C ALA A 202 -0.06 20.41 12.65
N LEU A 203 -0.50 19.87 11.51
CA LEU A 203 -1.54 18.83 11.48
C LEU A 203 -1.06 17.54 12.13
N THR A 204 0.18 17.12 11.85
CA THR A 204 0.86 15.99 12.50
C THR A 204 0.84 16.17 14.02
N GLU A 205 1.25 17.34 14.53
CA GLU A 205 1.28 17.60 15.98
C GLU A 205 -0.12 17.57 16.61
N TYR A 206 -1.12 18.16 15.96
CA TYR A 206 -2.50 18.14 16.45
C TYR A 206 -3.07 16.72 16.53
N LEU A 207 -2.88 15.91 15.48
CA LEU A 207 -3.35 14.53 15.45
C LEU A 207 -2.61 13.67 16.47
N THR A 208 -1.29 13.81 16.54
CA THR A 208 -0.46 13.10 17.52
C THR A 208 -0.90 13.43 18.94
N THR A 209 -1.09 14.71 19.25
CA THR A 209 -1.51 15.15 20.58
C THR A 209 -2.88 14.60 20.95
N LEU A 210 -3.85 14.65 20.03
CA LEU A 210 -5.19 14.12 20.27
C LEU A 210 -5.16 12.61 20.52
N LEU A 211 -4.52 11.85 19.63
CA LEU A 211 -4.46 10.38 19.73
C LEU A 211 -3.67 9.94 20.96
N TRP A 212 -2.58 10.63 21.28
CA TRP A 212 -1.76 10.34 22.46
C TRP A 212 -2.48 10.66 23.77
N SER A 213 -3.18 11.80 23.83
CA SER A 213 -3.96 12.19 25.02
C SER A 213 -5.11 11.23 25.31
N GLY A 214 -5.71 10.62 24.27
CA GLY A 214 -6.70 9.55 24.42
C GLY A 214 -6.11 8.30 25.07
N ILE A 215 -4.91 7.88 24.66
CA ILE A 215 -4.19 6.73 25.25
C ILE A 215 -3.83 7.01 26.71
N GLU A 216 -3.31 8.20 27.03
CA GLU A 216 -3.02 8.59 28.42
C GLU A 216 -4.29 8.66 29.29
N GLY A 217 -5.40 9.14 28.73
CA GLY A 217 -6.71 9.18 29.39
C GLY A 217 -7.23 7.79 29.74
N VAL A 218 -7.07 6.81 28.85
CA VAL A 218 -7.38 5.40 29.12
C VAL A 218 -6.50 4.84 30.23
N ARG A 219 -5.19 5.16 30.28
CA ARG A 219 -4.31 4.73 31.38
C ARG A 219 -4.79 5.27 32.73
N ARG A 220 -5.07 6.58 32.82
CA ARG A 220 -5.62 7.21 34.03
C ARG A 220 -6.99 6.65 34.43
N SER A 221 -7.79 6.17 33.47
CA SER A 221 -9.13 5.62 33.71
C SER A 221 -9.12 4.13 34.02
N ALA A 222 -8.17 3.36 33.50
CA ALA A 222 -7.91 1.98 33.88
C ALA A 222 -7.36 1.89 35.32
N ASP A 223 -6.75 2.97 35.79
CA ASP A 223 -6.40 3.19 37.20
C ASP A 223 -7.61 3.59 38.07
N LEU A 224 -8.80 3.83 37.50
CA LEU A 224 -10.05 4.04 38.26
C LEU A 224 -10.68 2.69 38.65
N PRO A 225 -11.36 2.60 39.82
CA PRO A 225 -11.94 1.35 40.32
C PRO A 225 -12.85 0.64 39.31
N ARG A 226 -12.72 -0.70 39.24
CA ARG A 226 -13.25 -1.65 38.24
C ARG A 226 -14.77 -1.65 37.97
N GLU A 227 -15.56 -0.75 38.52
CA GLU A 227 -17.03 -0.79 38.46
C GLU A 227 -17.59 -0.52 37.04
N LEU A 228 -16.81 0.07 36.13
CA LEU A 228 -17.22 0.29 34.73
C LEU A 228 -16.92 -0.90 33.79
N THR A 229 -16.14 -1.90 34.24
CA THR A 229 -15.73 -3.06 33.43
C THR A 229 -16.87 -4.09 33.24
N ARG A 230 -17.95 -4.01 34.02
CA ARG A 230 -19.07 -4.98 33.99
C ARG A 230 -20.02 -4.84 32.79
N ALA A 231 -19.86 -3.80 31.96
CA ALA A 231 -20.74 -3.59 30.81
C ALA A 231 -20.52 -4.58 29.64
N HIS A 232 -19.43 -5.36 29.65
CA HIS A 232 -19.13 -6.33 28.58
C HIS A 232 -19.78 -7.71 28.74
N GLU A 233 -20.52 -7.97 29.83
CA GLU A 233 -20.97 -9.35 30.12
C GLU A 233 -22.27 -9.81 29.44
N ARG A 234 -22.96 -9.01 28.64
CA ARG A 234 -24.14 -9.53 27.90
C ARG A 234 -24.35 -8.87 26.55
N ILE A 235 -23.78 -9.47 25.51
CA ILE A 235 -24.57 -9.84 24.32
C ILE A 235 -24.03 -11.19 23.83
N THR A 236 -24.74 -12.26 24.20
CA THR A 236 -24.69 -13.56 23.51
C THR A 236 -26.11 -13.83 22.99
N PRO A 237 -26.23 -14.56 21.87
CA PRO A 237 -26.90 -14.15 20.63
C PRO A 237 -28.43 -13.99 20.75
#